data_AF-A0A371QZC2-F1
#
_entry.id   AF-A0A371QZC2-F1
#
_cell.length_a   1.000
_cell.length_b   1.000
_cell.length_c   1.000
_cell.angle_alpha   90.00
_cell.angle_beta   90.00
_cell.angle_gamma   90.00
#
_symmetry.space_group_name_H-M   'P 1'
#
loop_
_entity.id
_entity.type
_entity.pdbx_description
1 polymer ?
#
loop_
_entity_poly.entity_id
_entity_poly.type
_entity_poly.pdbx_seq_one_letter_code
_entity_poly.pdbx_strand_id
1 'polypeptide(L)'
;MIEEYVELAAVTALAVIAIAAFAHLFAHTTTPAVCQAVRLVAENPGSELVVYGRLRYETVGSQVLLCGLIIEKYRIIIEKTEGTLRIGSTAEGVLYIR
;
A
#
# COMPACT_ATOMS: atom_id res chain seq x y z
N MET A 1 35.33 -21.11 22.76
CA MET A 1 34.41 -21.91 21.91
C MET A 1 32.95 -21.59 22.18
N ILE A 2 32.44 -21.61 23.42
CA ILE A 2 31.01 -21.33 23.68
C ILE A 2 30.59 -19.89 23.32
N GLU A 3 31.49 -18.91 23.51
CA GLU A 3 31.25 -17.50 23.18
C GLU A 3 31.03 -17.28 21.68
N GLU A 4 31.81 -17.93 20.80
CA GLU A 4 31.60 -17.85 19.34
C GLU A 4 30.22 -18.39 18.93
N TYR A 5 29.75 -19.48 19.55
CA TYR A 5 28.41 -20.01 19.26
C TYR A 5 27.31 -19.07 19.76
N VAL A 6 27.51 -18.42 20.91
CA VAL A 6 26.55 -17.44 21.46
C VAL A 6 26.49 -16.20 20.58
N GLU A 7 27.63 -15.67 20.12
CA GLU A 7 27.67 -14.53 19.20
C GLU A 7 27.03 -14.87 17.85
N LEU A 8 27.32 -16.04 17.29
CA LEU A 8 26.72 -16.49 16.03
C LEU A 8 25.19 -16.66 16.17
N ALA A 9 24.72 -17.22 17.29
CA ALA A 9 23.29 -17.34 17.57
C ALA A 9 22.62 -15.97 17.72
N ALA A 10 23.28 -15.00 18.36
CA ALA A 10 22.75 -13.65 18.52
C ALA A 10 22.62 -12.92 17.18
N VAL A 11 23.63 -12.98 16.32
CA VAL A 11 23.62 -12.31 15.01
C VAL A 11 22.58 -12.92 14.08
N THR A 12 22.48 -14.25 14.05
CA THR A 12 21.46 -14.93 13.24
C THR A 12 20.05 -14.64 13.73
N ALA A 13 19.81 -14.64 15.04
CA ALA A 13 18.52 -14.25 15.61
C ALA A 13 18.14 -12.81 15.24
N LEU A 14 19.07 -11.87 15.34
CA LEU A 14 18.83 -10.47 14.97
C LEU A 14 18.49 -10.33 13.48
N ALA A 15 19.19 -11.07 12.61
CA ALA A 15 18.91 -11.08 11.18
C ALA A 15 17.50 -11.62 10.86
N VAL A 16 17.10 -12.72 11.52
CA VAL A 16 15.75 -13.30 11.36
C VAL A 16 14.68 -12.32 11.83
N ILE A 17 14.88 -11.66 12.98
CA ILE A 17 13.96 -10.65 13.50
C ILE A 17 13.83 -9.48 12.52
N ALA A 18 14.95 -8.98 11.98
CA ALA A 18 14.94 -7.90 11.02
C ALA A 18 14.14 -8.28 9.75
N ILE A 19 14.42 -9.45 9.18
CA ILE A 19 13.69 -9.95 8.00
C ILE A 19 12.20 -10.10 8.30
N ALA A 20 11.84 -10.68 9.44
CA ALA A 20 10.44 -10.84 9.85
C ALA A 20 9.74 -9.49 10.03
N ALA A 21 10.41 -8.51 10.64
CA ALA A 21 9.89 -7.16 10.80
C ALA A 21 9.65 -6.48 9.45
N PHE A 22 10.60 -6.55 8.52
CA PHE A 22 10.42 -6.01 7.17
C PHE A 22 9.31 -6.73 6.41
N ALA A 23 9.28 -8.06 6.42
CA ALA A 23 8.22 -8.83 5.78
C ALA A 23 6.83 -8.45 6.33
N HIS A 24 6.72 -8.26 7.64
CA HIS A 24 5.48 -7.85 8.28
C HIS A 24 5.06 -6.42 7.86
N LEU A 25 6.00 -5.47 7.86
CA LEU A 25 5.76 -4.09 7.42
C LEU A 25 5.34 -4.05 5.94
N PHE A 26 6.05 -4.72 5.05
CA PHE A 26 5.71 -4.76 3.62
C PHE A 26 4.39 -5.49 3.34
N ALA A 27 4.03 -6.48 4.15
CA ALA A 27 2.76 -7.19 3.99
C ALA A 27 1.54 -6.33 4.42
N HIS A 28 1.72 -5.43 5.39
CA HIS A 28 0.64 -4.67 6.02
C HIS A 28 0.54 -3.22 5.56
N THR A 29 1.49 -2.73 4.78
CA THR A 29 1.50 -1.34 4.30
C THR A 29 1.18 -1.24 2.82
N THR A 30 0.46 -0.18 2.46
CA THR A 30 0.26 0.22 1.06
C THR A 30 1.60 0.68 0.49
N THR A 31 1.91 0.26 -0.74
CA THR A 31 3.14 0.69 -1.42
C THR A 31 3.11 2.22 -1.61
N PRO A 32 4.17 2.96 -1.21
CA PRO A 32 4.18 4.43 -1.28
C PRO A 32 3.89 4.99 -2.68
N ALA A 33 4.37 4.32 -3.73
CA ALA A 33 4.12 4.71 -5.12
C ALA A 33 2.62 4.66 -5.49
N VAL A 34 1.88 3.66 -4.99
CA VAL A 34 0.43 3.55 -5.18
C VAL A 34 -0.27 4.71 -4.48
N CYS A 35 0.14 5.05 -3.24
CA CYS A 35 -0.43 6.20 -2.53
C CYS A 35 -0.15 7.54 -3.22
N GLN A 36 1.04 7.72 -3.76
CA GLN A 36 1.39 8.93 -4.49
C GLN A 36 0.56 9.05 -5.77
N ALA A 37 0.36 7.95 -6.50
CA ALA A 37 -0.48 7.94 -7.69
C ALA A 37 -1.95 8.23 -7.37
N VAL A 38 -2.51 7.65 -6.29
CA VAL A 38 -3.88 7.98 -5.86
C VAL A 38 -4.03 9.48 -5.57
N ARG A 39 -3.07 10.09 -4.88
CA ARG A 39 -3.11 11.54 -4.60
C ARG A 39 -3.04 12.37 -5.88
N LEU A 40 -2.09 12.06 -6.76
CA LEU A 40 -1.93 12.76 -8.05
C LEU A 40 -3.20 12.68 -8.91
N VAL A 41 -3.82 11.51 -8.96
CA VAL A 41 -5.04 11.27 -9.75
C VAL A 41 -6.27 11.94 -9.12
N ALA A 42 -6.31 12.04 -7.80
CA ALA A 42 -7.35 12.79 -7.09
C ALA A 42 -7.21 14.32 -7.32
N GLU A 43 -5.99 14.82 -7.41
CA GLU A 43 -5.69 16.24 -7.71
C GLU A 43 -5.92 16.59 -9.20
N ASN A 44 -5.76 15.62 -10.10
CA ASN A 44 -5.87 15.81 -11.55
C ASN A 44 -7.00 14.92 -12.13
N PRO A 45 -8.27 15.37 -12.06
CA PRO A 45 -9.41 14.61 -12.57
C PRO A 45 -9.27 14.29 -14.06
N GLY A 46 -9.55 13.04 -14.45
CA GLY A 46 -9.42 12.56 -15.83
C GLY A 46 -8.03 11.99 -16.17
N SER A 47 -7.11 11.94 -15.21
CA SER A 47 -5.81 11.29 -15.37
C SER A 47 -5.85 9.82 -14.98
N GLU A 48 -4.96 9.02 -15.59
CA GLU A 48 -4.72 7.62 -15.24
C GLU A 48 -3.21 7.39 -15.08
N LEU A 49 -2.82 6.71 -14.01
CA LEU A 49 -1.46 6.29 -13.71
C LEU A 49 -1.40 4.78 -13.54
N VAL A 50 -0.36 4.17 -14.10
CA VAL A 50 -0.10 2.73 -13.94
C VAL A 50 1.06 2.55 -12.99
N VAL A 51 0.85 1.80 -11.90
CA VAL A 51 1.85 1.60 -10.85
C VAL A 51 1.85 0.15 -10.40
N TYR A 52 3.02 -0.41 -10.14
CA TYR A 52 3.13 -1.72 -9.50
C TYR A 52 3.19 -1.57 -7.98
N GLY A 53 2.35 -2.31 -7.27
CA GLY A 53 2.38 -2.33 -5.81
C GLY A 53 1.19 -3.03 -5.19
N ARG A 54 1.02 -2.82 -3.90
CA ARG A 54 -0.12 -3.29 -3.11
C ARG A 54 -0.84 -2.10 -2.51
N LEU A 55 -2.16 -2.17 -2.54
CA LEU A 55 -3.09 -1.22 -1.97
C LEU A 55 -3.85 -1.87 -0.82
N ARG A 56 -3.76 -1.26 0.36
CA ARG A 56 -4.72 -1.44 1.43
C ARG A 56 -5.57 -0.20 1.58
N TYR A 57 -6.85 -0.44 1.86
CA TYR A 57 -7.84 0.56 2.20
C TYR A 57 -8.67 0.02 3.35
N GLU A 58 -9.22 0.92 4.14
CA GLU A 58 -10.17 0.59 5.20
C GLU A 58 -11.52 1.20 4.87
N THR A 59 -12.59 0.49 5.15
CA THR A 59 -13.95 1.00 4.96
C THR A 59 -14.58 1.28 6.30
N VAL A 60 -14.97 2.53 6.54
CA VAL A 60 -15.63 2.97 7.77
C VAL A 60 -16.98 3.57 7.39
N GLY A 61 -18.05 2.79 7.58
CA GLY A 61 -19.40 3.20 7.19
C GLY A 61 -19.53 3.46 5.68
N SER A 62 -19.85 4.70 5.31
CA SER A 62 -19.97 5.16 3.91
C SER A 62 -18.65 5.71 3.34
N GLN A 63 -17.55 5.67 4.10
CA GLN A 63 -16.26 6.22 3.72
C GLN A 63 -15.22 5.12 3.52
N VAL A 64 -14.27 5.40 2.64
CA VAL A 64 -13.08 4.59 2.37
C VAL A 64 -11.87 5.44 2.75
N LEU A 65 -11.07 4.93 3.68
CA LEU A 65 -9.79 5.50 4.06
C LEU A 65 -8.70 4.80 3.26
N LEU A 66 -7.98 5.59 2.47
CA LEU A 66 -7.01 5.12 1.49
C LEU A 66 -5.85 6.12 1.46
N CYS A 67 -4.63 5.71 1.82
CA CYS A 67 -3.43 6.55 1.70
C CYS A 67 -3.51 7.93 2.40
N GLY A 68 -4.29 8.00 3.50
CA GLY A 68 -4.58 9.22 4.24
C GLY A 68 -5.66 10.11 3.61
N LEU A 69 -6.31 9.65 2.53
CA LEU A 69 -7.47 10.29 1.92
C LEU A 69 -8.74 9.61 2.43
N ILE A 70 -9.75 10.43 2.73
CA ILE A 70 -11.10 9.98 3.07
C ILE A 70 -11.97 10.21 1.84
N ILE A 71 -12.48 9.14 1.24
CA ILE A 71 -13.28 9.19 0.01
C ILE A 71 -14.61 8.52 0.26
N GLU A 72 -15.70 9.09 -0.24
CA GLU A 72 -17.01 8.46 -0.12
C GLU A 72 -17.09 7.21 -1.00
N LYS A 73 -17.73 6.15 -0.49
CA LYS A 73 -17.73 4.82 -1.11
C LYS A 73 -18.35 4.80 -2.52
N TYR A 74 -19.26 5.72 -2.83
CA TYR A 74 -19.85 5.84 -4.17
C TYR A 74 -18.92 6.54 -5.18
N ARG A 75 -17.85 7.21 -4.70
CA ARG A 75 -16.86 7.91 -5.52
C ARG A 75 -15.59 7.11 -5.73
N ILE A 76 -15.58 5.83 -5.38
CA ILE A 76 -14.42 4.96 -5.55
C ILE A 76 -14.82 3.54 -6.00
N ILE A 77 -14.12 3.02 -7.00
CA ILE A 77 -14.29 1.66 -7.51
C ILE A 77 -12.94 0.94 -7.38
N ILE A 78 -12.89 -0.15 -6.63
CA ILE A 78 -11.65 -0.93 -6.44
C ILE A 78 -11.90 -2.34 -6.94
N GLU A 79 -11.29 -2.68 -8.07
CA GLU A 79 -11.35 -4.01 -8.70
C GLU A 79 -10.13 -4.86 -8.33
N LYS A 80 -8.98 -4.21 -8.08
CA LYS A 80 -7.70 -4.88 -7.79
C LYS A 80 -6.92 -4.14 -6.72
N THR A 81 -6.21 -4.90 -5.88
CA THR A 81 -5.45 -4.36 -4.74
C THR A 81 -3.98 -4.72 -4.76
N GLU A 82 -3.49 -5.53 -5.70
CA GLU A 82 -2.07 -5.86 -5.79
C GLU A 82 -1.60 -6.15 -7.22
N GLY A 83 -0.27 -6.04 -7.43
CA GLY A 83 0.38 -6.22 -8.72
C GLY A 83 0.40 -4.92 -9.51
N THR A 84 0.27 -5.00 -10.84
CA THR A 84 0.12 -3.81 -11.69
C THR A 84 -1.29 -3.25 -11.50
N LEU A 85 -1.37 -2.04 -10.94
CA LEU A 85 -2.60 -1.29 -10.68
C LEU A 85 -2.71 -0.11 -11.66
N ARG A 86 -3.88 0.06 -12.26
CA ARG A 86 -4.27 1.27 -13.00
C ARG A 86 -5.15 2.11 -12.10
N ILE A 87 -4.64 3.27 -11.73
CA ILE A 87 -5.26 4.20 -10.78
C ILE A 87 -5.66 5.41 -11.60
N GLY A 88 -6.95 5.66 -11.73
CA GLY A 88 -7.46 6.77 -12.52
C GLY A 88 -8.65 7.44 -11.87
N SER A 89 -9.01 8.61 -12.41
CA SER A 89 -10.21 9.33 -12.00
C SER A 89 -11.03 9.68 -13.24
N THR A 90 -12.36 9.61 -13.12
CA THR A 90 -13.26 10.10 -14.16
C THR A 90 -13.27 11.63 -14.17
N ALA A 91 -13.80 12.22 -15.25
CA ALA A 91 -14.01 13.67 -15.33
C ALA A 91 -14.95 14.20 -14.22
N GLU A 92 -15.81 13.33 -13.67
CA GLU A 92 -16.72 13.62 -12.55
C GLU A 92 -16.03 13.46 -11.18
N GLY A 93 -14.75 13.08 -11.16
CA GLY A 93 -13.96 12.91 -9.95
C GLY A 93 -14.28 11.61 -9.18
N VAL A 94 -14.70 10.56 -9.88
CA VAL A 94 -14.82 9.19 -9.33
C VAL A 94 -13.49 8.48 -9.53
N LEU A 95 -12.89 8.00 -8.44
CA LEU A 95 -11.64 7.24 -8.47
C LEU A 95 -11.90 5.79 -8.85
N TYR A 96 -11.04 5.20 -9.67
CA TYR A 96 -11.06 3.78 -9.94
C TYR A 96 -9.65 3.18 -9.85
N ILE A 97 -9.58 1.94 -9.38
CA ILE A 97 -8.35 1.18 -9.18
C ILE A 97 -8.56 -0.21 -9.74
N ARG A 98 -7.84 -0.54 -10.82
CA ARG A 98 -7.97 -1.79 -11.60
C ARG A 98 -6.67 -2.56 -11.70
#